data_AF-A0A5A7V8C4-F1
#
_entry.id   AF-A0A5A7V8C4-F1
#
_cell.length_a   1.000
_cell.length_b   1.000
_cell.length_c   1.000
_cell.angle_alpha   90.00
_cell.angle_beta   90.00
_cell.angle_gamma   90.00
#
_symmetry.space_group_name_H-M   'P 1'
#
loop_
_entity.id
_entity.type
_entity.pdbx_description
1 polymer ?
#
loop_
_entity_poly.entity_id
_entity_poly.type
_entity_poly.pdbx_seq_one_letter_code
_entity_poly.pdbx_strand_id
1 'polypeptide(L)'
;MEIIREGPSVSRPLVLDGKNYSCWMPRMIFFIKTLDGKVWRALVVGYEPPMVTLDGVSVLKPELINSCSTAKEAWRILKVAYEGTSKVKISRLQPITWKFEALKMSKDESVSEYNERVLEIANESLLLGQKIPDSKIVWKVLRSLPRKFDMKVTAIEEAHDITT
;
A
#
# COMPACT_ATOMS: atom_id res chain seq x y z
N MET A 1 -5.27 -39.40 -6.65
CA MET A 1 -5.74 -38.59 -5.50
C MET A 1 -6.96 -37.82 -5.96
N GLU A 2 -8.13 -38.17 -5.43
CA GLU A 2 -9.37 -37.46 -5.75
C GLU A 2 -9.37 -36.11 -5.04
N ILE A 3 -9.59 -35.04 -5.81
CA ILE A 3 -9.74 -33.69 -5.28
C ILE A 3 -11.17 -33.60 -4.77
N ILE A 4 -11.35 -33.74 -3.44
CA ILE A 4 -12.63 -33.49 -2.79
C ILE A 4 -12.96 -32.01 -3.03
N ARG A 5 -13.94 -31.78 -3.90
CA ARG A 5 -14.44 -30.44 -4.24
C ARG A 5 -15.37 -29.99 -3.13
N GLU A 6 -14.81 -29.37 -2.09
CA GLU A 6 -15.59 -28.74 -1.02
C GLU A 6 -16.50 -27.65 -1.62
N GLY A 7 -17.77 -27.67 -1.20
CA GLY A 7 -18.82 -26.75 -1.65
C GLY A 7 -18.56 -25.28 -1.26
N PRO A 8 -19.37 -24.34 -1.77
CA PRO A 8 -19.13 -22.90 -1.61
C PRO A 8 -19.46 -22.45 -0.19
N SER A 9 -18.52 -22.68 0.74
CA SER A 9 -18.57 -22.05 2.05
C SER A 9 -18.14 -20.59 1.92
N VAL A 10 -19.02 -19.67 2.31
CA VAL A 10 -18.79 -18.22 2.27
C VAL A 10 -17.71 -17.77 3.26
N SER A 11 -17.32 -18.66 4.19
CA SER A 11 -16.40 -18.35 5.29
C SER A 11 -14.97 -18.82 5.05
N ARG A 12 -14.68 -19.73 4.09
CA ARG A 12 -13.33 -20.19 3.80
C ARG A 12 -12.84 -19.70 2.44
N PRO A 13 -11.62 -19.14 2.35
CA PRO A 13 -11.00 -18.84 1.07
C PRO A 13 -10.90 -20.10 0.22
N LEU A 14 -11.18 -19.97 -1.08
CA LEU A 14 -11.01 -21.06 -2.05
C LEU A 14 -9.55 -21.53 -2.06
N VAL A 15 -9.29 -22.73 -2.59
CA VAL A 15 -7.91 -23.19 -2.81
C VAL A 15 -7.24 -22.27 -3.85
N LEU A 16 -6.00 -21.87 -3.58
CA LEU A 16 -5.22 -21.07 -4.52
C LEU A 16 -4.81 -21.96 -5.71
N ASP A 17 -5.27 -21.61 -6.91
CA ASP A 17 -5.01 -22.37 -8.15
C ASP A 17 -4.10 -21.61 -9.15
N GLY A 18 -3.54 -20.50 -8.68
CA GLY A 18 -2.67 -19.61 -9.41
C GLY A 18 -3.35 -18.64 -10.39
N LYS A 19 -4.58 -18.93 -10.84
CA LYS A 19 -5.37 -18.01 -11.68
C LYS A 19 -6.27 -17.10 -10.86
N ASN A 20 -6.58 -17.51 -9.64
CA ASN A 20 -7.54 -16.83 -8.76
C ASN A 20 -6.92 -15.89 -7.72
N TYR A 21 -5.59 -15.64 -7.75
CA TYR A 21 -4.88 -14.90 -6.71
C TYR A 21 -5.52 -13.53 -6.38
N SER A 22 -5.91 -12.76 -7.41
CA SER A 22 -6.50 -11.42 -7.25
C SER A 22 -7.81 -11.42 -6.45
N CYS A 23 -8.60 -12.48 -6.55
CA CYS A 23 -9.85 -12.65 -5.80
C CYS A 23 -9.62 -13.37 -4.47
N TRP A 24 -8.64 -14.27 -4.44
CA TRP A 24 -8.28 -15.08 -3.29
C TRP A 24 -7.64 -14.25 -2.18
N MET A 25 -6.72 -13.35 -2.54
CA MET A 25 -5.94 -12.56 -1.60
C MET A 25 -6.81 -11.67 -0.68
N PRO A 26 -7.74 -10.82 -1.18
CA PRO A 26 -8.59 -10.03 -0.29
C PRO A 26 -9.49 -10.90 0.61
N ARG A 27 -9.94 -12.07 0.13
CA ARG A 27 -10.75 -13.02 0.92
C ARG A 27 -9.94 -13.71 2.02
N MET A 28 -8.70 -14.12 1.73
CA MET A 28 -7.79 -14.70 2.71
C MET A 28 -7.39 -13.69 3.78
N ILE A 29 -7.14 -12.43 3.38
CA ILE A 29 -6.89 -11.34 4.34
C ILE A 29 -8.08 -11.14 5.27
N PHE A 30 -9.30 -11.06 4.69
CA PHE A 30 -10.52 -10.90 5.48
C PHE A 30 -10.71 -12.07 6.46
N PHE A 31 -10.54 -13.30 5.98
CA PHE A 31 -10.64 -14.51 6.79
C PHE A 31 -9.65 -14.52 7.97
N ILE A 32 -8.37 -14.22 7.75
CA ILE A 32 -7.36 -14.18 8.82
C ILE A 32 -7.70 -13.08 9.84
N LYS A 33 -8.13 -11.91 9.37
CA LYS A 33 -8.57 -10.81 10.24
C LYS A 33 -9.79 -11.16 11.08
N THR A 34 -10.73 -11.92 10.53
CA THR A 34 -11.93 -12.38 11.26
C THR A 34 -11.63 -13.47 12.27
N LEU A 35 -10.58 -14.27 12.07
CA LEU A 35 -10.15 -15.28 13.03
C LEU A 35 -9.43 -14.64 14.22
N ASP A 36 -8.43 -13.80 13.97
CA ASP A 36 -7.74 -13.03 15.01
C ASP A 36 -6.95 -11.85 14.40
N GLY A 37 -7.35 -10.62 14.77
CA GLY A 37 -6.65 -9.42 14.35
C GLY A 37 -5.20 -9.32 14.86
N LYS A 38 -4.85 -9.99 15.97
CA LYS A 38 -3.47 -10.09 16.48
C LYS A 38 -2.61 -10.96 15.57
N VAL A 39 -3.17 -12.05 15.03
CA VAL A 39 -2.49 -12.93 14.06
C VAL A 39 -2.21 -12.17 12.76
N TRP A 40 -3.17 -11.38 12.26
CA TRP A 40 -2.93 -10.52 11.08
C TRP A 40 -1.82 -9.49 11.32
N ARG A 41 -1.80 -8.84 12.49
CA ARG A 41 -0.73 -7.87 12.84
C ARG A 41 0.63 -8.54 12.92
N ALA A 42 0.72 -9.71 13.53
CA ALA A 42 1.96 -10.50 13.59
C ALA A 42 2.47 -10.89 12.19
N LEU A 43 1.56 -11.22 11.27
CA LEU A 43 1.86 -11.58 9.89
C LEU A 43 2.41 -10.39 9.07
N VAL A 44 1.93 -9.17 9.33
CA VAL A 44 2.26 -7.96 8.54
C VAL A 44 3.41 -7.15 9.14
N VAL A 45 3.39 -6.88 10.44
CA VAL A 45 4.27 -5.91 11.11
C VAL A 45 5.49 -6.58 11.75
N GLY A 46 5.36 -7.86 12.09
CA GLY A 46 6.33 -8.56 12.95
C GLY A 46 5.62 -9.06 14.20
N TYR A 47 5.95 -10.29 14.58
CA TYR A 47 5.35 -10.94 15.73
C TYR A 47 6.02 -10.43 17.02
N GLU A 48 5.25 -9.85 17.92
CA GLU A 48 5.65 -9.71 19.32
C GLU A 48 5.09 -10.89 20.11
N PRO A 49 5.94 -11.67 20.80
CA PRO A 49 5.48 -12.85 21.49
C PRO A 49 4.55 -12.50 22.66
N PRO A 50 3.38 -13.15 22.76
CA PRO A 50 2.60 -13.11 23.97
C PRO A 50 3.38 -13.82 25.07
N MET A 51 3.68 -13.08 26.13
CA MET A 51 4.28 -13.62 27.34
C MET A 51 3.17 -14.21 28.21
N VAL A 52 3.37 -15.45 28.68
CA VAL A 52 2.50 -16.09 29.66
C VAL A 52 3.18 -15.94 31.01
N THR A 53 2.48 -15.41 32.01
CA THR A 53 2.97 -15.37 33.38
C THR A 53 2.68 -16.71 34.04
N LEU A 54 3.73 -17.50 34.28
CA LEU A 54 3.70 -18.69 35.12
C LEU A 54 4.47 -18.36 36.39
N ASP A 55 3.80 -18.40 37.54
CA ASP A 55 4.40 -18.13 38.86
C ASP A 55 5.20 -16.81 38.96
N GLY A 56 4.65 -15.73 38.38
CA GLY A 56 5.30 -14.42 38.38
C GLY A 56 6.46 -14.26 37.38
N VAL A 57 6.79 -15.32 36.63
CA VAL A 57 7.80 -15.29 35.56
C VAL A 57 7.10 -15.23 34.21
N SER A 58 7.42 -14.21 33.44
CA SER A 58 6.91 -14.05 32.08
C SER A 58 7.71 -14.94 31.12
N VAL A 59 7.10 -16.03 30.66
CA VAL A 59 7.70 -17.04 29.77
C VAL A 59 7.05 -16.98 28.39
N LEU A 60 7.87 -17.15 27.34
CA LEU A 60 7.45 -17.20 25.95
C LEU A 60 6.69 -18.50 25.65
N LYS A 61 5.52 -18.42 24.98
CA LYS A 61 4.82 -19.63 24.49
C LYS A 61 5.48 -20.14 23.20
N PRO A 62 6.22 -21.27 23.18
CA PRO A 62 7.09 -21.64 22.06
C PRO A 62 6.34 -22.09 20.80
N GLU A 63 5.19 -22.75 20.98
CA GLU A 63 4.39 -23.34 19.90
C GLU A 63 3.88 -22.30 18.89
N LEU A 64 3.48 -21.11 19.37
CA LEU A 64 2.99 -20.04 18.49
C LEU A 64 4.13 -19.39 17.69
N ILE A 65 5.35 -19.33 18.24
CA ILE A 65 6.50 -18.63 17.63
C ILE A 65 6.89 -19.31 16.32
N ASN A 66 6.98 -20.64 16.32
CA ASN A 66 7.42 -21.41 15.16
C ASN A 66 6.37 -21.46 14.03
N SER A 67 5.09 -21.53 14.40
CA SER A 67 4.00 -21.50 13.42
C SER A 67 3.88 -20.13 12.75
N CYS A 68 4.00 -19.03 13.51
CA CYS A 68 3.92 -17.68 12.96
C CYS A 68 5.11 -17.33 12.05
N SER A 69 6.34 -17.77 12.36
CA SER A 69 7.51 -17.55 11.50
C SER A 69 7.36 -18.24 10.15
N THR A 70 6.90 -19.51 10.15
CA THR A 70 6.67 -20.31 8.95
C THR A 70 5.54 -19.72 8.10
N ALA A 71 4.43 -19.34 8.72
CA ALA A 71 3.29 -18.71 8.04
C ALA A 71 3.66 -17.35 7.42
N LYS A 72 4.48 -16.55 8.13
CA LYS A 72 4.98 -15.27 7.64
C LYS A 72 5.84 -15.45 6.38
N GLU A 73 6.74 -16.43 6.40
CA GLU A 73 7.61 -16.71 5.26
C GLU A 73 6.83 -17.25 4.06
N ALA A 74 5.88 -18.16 4.29
CA ALA A 74 4.96 -18.62 3.25
C ALA A 74 4.14 -17.48 2.64
N TRP A 75 3.59 -16.58 3.47
CA TRP A 75 2.85 -15.40 3.02
C TRP A 75 3.72 -14.43 2.22
N ARG A 76 4.98 -14.25 2.63
CA ARG A 76 5.96 -13.43 1.91
C ARG A 76 6.28 -14.01 0.54
N ILE A 77 6.58 -15.30 0.47
CA ILE A 77 6.86 -16.02 -0.79
C ILE A 77 5.65 -15.92 -1.73
N LEU A 78 4.43 -16.10 -1.20
CA LEU A 78 3.21 -16.02 -1.97
C LEU A 78 2.99 -14.64 -2.60
N LYS A 79 3.11 -13.57 -1.81
CA LYS A 79 3.04 -12.20 -2.35
C LYS A 79 4.11 -11.97 -3.41
N VAL A 80 5.34 -12.40 -3.15
CA VAL A 80 6.45 -12.24 -4.10
C VAL A 80 6.18 -12.98 -5.42
N ALA A 81 5.64 -14.19 -5.36
CA ALA A 81 5.38 -15.01 -6.54
C ALA A 81 4.24 -14.46 -7.41
N TYR A 82 3.16 -13.95 -6.79
CA TYR A 82 1.95 -13.54 -7.51
C TYR A 82 1.82 -12.03 -7.73
N GLU A 83 2.35 -11.20 -6.84
CA GLU A 83 2.35 -9.73 -6.98
C GLU A 83 3.69 -9.19 -7.52
N GLY A 84 4.67 -10.08 -7.71
CA GLY A 84 6.06 -9.73 -7.96
C GLY A 84 6.80 -9.36 -6.66
N THR A 85 8.13 -9.39 -6.71
CA THR A 85 8.94 -8.77 -5.64
C THR A 85 8.60 -7.28 -5.56
N SER A 86 8.67 -6.69 -4.38
CA SER A 86 8.59 -5.24 -4.17
C SER A 86 9.47 -4.48 -5.17
N LYS A 87 10.57 -5.08 -5.65
CA LYS A 87 11.42 -4.58 -6.73
C LYS A 87 10.67 -4.22 -8.02
N VAL A 88 9.67 -5.00 -8.46
CA VAL A 88 8.89 -4.71 -9.69
C VAL A 88 7.89 -3.58 -9.46
N LYS A 89 7.28 -3.52 -8.27
CA LYS A 89 6.41 -2.39 -7.87
C LYS A 89 7.22 -1.11 -7.66
N ILE A 90 8.37 -1.20 -6.98
CA ILE A 90 9.32 -0.11 -6.76
C ILE A 90 9.90 0.37 -8.09
N SER A 91 10.31 -0.53 -9.00
CA SER A 91 10.86 -0.15 -10.30
C SER A 91 9.84 0.52 -11.22
N ARG A 92 8.54 0.20 -11.09
CA ARG A 92 7.45 0.88 -11.81
C ARG A 92 7.06 2.22 -11.18
N LEU A 93 7.19 2.35 -9.86
CA LEU A 93 6.87 3.59 -9.13
C LEU A 93 8.02 4.62 -9.13
N GLN A 94 9.27 4.18 -9.24
CA GLN A 94 10.44 5.07 -9.30
C GLN A 94 10.34 6.10 -10.44
N PRO A 95 10.01 5.71 -11.68
CA PRO A 95 9.79 6.68 -12.76
C PRO A 95 8.68 7.69 -12.47
N ILE A 96 7.56 7.26 -11.87
CA ILE A 96 6.44 8.15 -11.52
C ILE A 96 6.85 9.12 -10.42
N THR A 97 7.58 8.64 -9.41
CA THR A 97 8.10 9.46 -8.32
C THR A 97 9.05 10.52 -8.88
N TRP A 98 9.97 10.12 -9.76
CA TRP A 98 10.86 11.05 -10.47
C TRP A 98 10.10 12.05 -11.34
N LYS A 99 9.13 11.61 -12.16
CA LYS A 99 8.28 12.49 -12.97
C LYS A 99 7.56 13.51 -12.08
N PHE A 100 7.00 13.09 -10.96
CA PHE A 100 6.31 13.95 -10.01
C PHE A 100 7.27 14.94 -9.32
N GLU A 101 8.46 14.50 -8.93
CA GLU A 101 9.48 15.37 -8.32
C GLU A 101 10.04 16.39 -9.30
N ALA A 102 10.28 15.99 -10.55
CA ALA A 102 10.75 16.87 -11.62
C ALA A 102 9.63 17.77 -12.20
N LEU A 103 8.37 17.47 -11.91
CA LEU A 103 7.23 18.22 -12.45
C LEU A 103 7.34 19.70 -12.09
N LYS A 104 7.37 20.53 -13.14
CA LYS A 104 7.40 21.97 -13.05
C LYS A 104 6.67 22.56 -14.24
N MET A 105 5.94 23.64 -14.01
CA MET A 105 5.29 24.36 -15.09
C MET A 105 6.33 25.22 -15.83
N SER A 106 6.33 25.14 -17.15
CA SER A 106 7.22 25.98 -17.99
C SER A 106 6.71 27.44 -18.04
N LYS A 107 7.57 28.37 -18.47
CA LYS A 107 7.19 29.78 -18.62
C LYS A 107 6.14 29.98 -19.73
N ASP A 108 6.28 29.21 -20.81
CA ASP A 108 5.50 29.29 -22.04
C ASP A 108 4.34 28.29 -22.10
N GLU A 109 4.23 27.43 -21.08
CA GLU A 109 3.15 26.46 -20.95
C GLU A 109 1.90 27.11 -20.36
N SER A 110 0.74 26.70 -20.84
CA SER A 110 -0.55 27.10 -20.28
C SER A 110 -0.88 26.34 -18.99
N VAL A 111 -1.76 26.89 -18.16
CA VAL A 111 -2.19 26.21 -16.91
C VAL A 111 -2.92 24.89 -17.22
N SER A 112 -3.65 24.81 -18.34
CA SER A 112 -4.36 23.60 -18.75
C SER A 112 -3.40 22.47 -19.11
N GLU A 113 -2.41 22.75 -19.98
CA GLU A 113 -1.39 21.77 -20.38
C GLU A 113 -0.61 21.25 -19.15
N TYR A 114 -0.28 22.16 -18.23
CA TYR A 114 0.38 21.77 -16.98
C TYR A 114 -0.52 20.87 -16.13
N ASN A 115 -1.80 21.21 -16.00
CA ASN A 115 -2.76 20.43 -15.22
C ASN A 115 -3.00 19.03 -15.81
N GLU A 116 -3.01 18.89 -17.13
CA GLU A 116 -3.09 17.59 -17.81
C GLU A 116 -1.93 16.68 -17.40
N ARG A 117 -0.69 17.20 -17.36
CA ARG A 117 0.48 16.43 -16.91
C ARG A 117 0.41 16.04 -15.43
N VAL A 118 -0.13 16.92 -14.58
CA VAL A 118 -0.37 16.60 -13.16
C VAL A 118 -1.34 15.42 -13.03
N LEU A 119 -2.46 15.47 -13.76
CA LEU A 119 -3.48 14.42 -13.76
C LEU A 119 -2.97 13.10 -14.33
N GLU A 120 -2.19 13.15 -15.41
CA GLU A 120 -1.56 11.97 -16.02
C GLU A 120 -0.70 11.24 -14.98
N ILE A 121 0.19 11.95 -14.28
CA ILE A 121 1.06 11.36 -13.25
C ILE A 121 0.23 10.79 -12.08
N ALA A 122 -0.79 11.50 -11.62
CA ALA A 122 -1.66 11.04 -10.53
C ALA A 122 -2.42 9.76 -10.92
N ASN A 123 -2.93 9.71 -12.15
CA ASN A 123 -3.63 8.55 -12.70
C ASN A 123 -2.69 7.36 -12.91
N GLU A 124 -1.49 7.56 -13.47
CA GLU A 124 -0.46 6.53 -13.59
C GLU A 124 -0.13 5.92 -12.19
N SER A 125 0.01 6.78 -11.17
CA SER A 125 0.30 6.34 -9.80
C SER A 125 -0.85 5.51 -9.21
N LEU A 126 -2.09 5.94 -9.44
CA LEU A 126 -3.29 5.24 -9.00
C LEU A 126 -3.42 3.86 -9.65
N LEU A 127 -3.15 3.74 -10.95
CA LEU A 127 -3.17 2.47 -11.68
C LEU A 127 -2.15 1.46 -11.13
N LEU A 128 -1.05 1.95 -10.54
CA LEU A 128 -0.06 1.12 -9.84
C LEU A 128 -0.40 0.84 -8.37
N GLY A 129 -1.56 1.29 -7.89
CA GLY A 129 -2.05 1.04 -6.54
C GLY A 129 -1.45 1.98 -5.48
N GLN A 130 -0.77 3.05 -5.87
CA GLN A 130 -0.36 4.12 -4.95
C GLN A 130 -1.11 5.40 -5.28
N LYS A 131 -2.19 5.68 -4.55
CA LYS A 131 -2.85 6.98 -4.67
C LYS A 131 -1.95 8.06 -4.06
N ILE A 132 -1.58 9.07 -4.85
CA ILE A 132 -0.95 10.29 -4.33
C ILE A 132 -2.03 11.09 -3.59
N PRO A 133 -1.83 11.49 -2.32
CA PRO A 133 -2.80 12.31 -1.60
C PRO A 133 -3.02 13.66 -2.30
N ASP A 134 -4.27 14.11 -2.34
CA ASP A 134 -4.66 15.35 -3.03
C ASP A 134 -3.90 16.56 -2.45
N SER A 135 -3.69 16.60 -1.14
CA SER A 135 -2.87 17.62 -0.47
C SER A 135 -1.42 17.67 -0.98
N LYS A 136 -0.82 16.52 -1.26
CA LYS A 136 0.54 16.42 -1.82
C LYS A 136 0.58 16.93 -3.26
N ILE A 137 -0.49 16.68 -4.03
CA ILE A 137 -0.64 17.21 -5.40
C ILE A 137 -0.77 18.73 -5.36
N VAL A 138 -1.66 19.28 -4.52
CA VAL A 138 -1.84 20.73 -4.37
C VAL A 138 -0.53 21.42 -4.00
N TRP A 139 0.18 20.91 -2.98
CA TRP A 139 1.47 21.43 -2.58
C TRP A 139 2.52 21.40 -3.69
N LYS A 140 2.55 20.30 -4.46
CA LYS A 140 3.47 20.16 -5.58
C LYS A 140 3.16 21.17 -6.69
N VAL A 141 1.89 21.36 -7.01
CA VAL A 141 1.42 22.36 -7.97
C VAL A 141 1.88 23.74 -7.54
N LEU A 142 1.48 24.21 -6.36
CA LEU A 142 1.79 25.55 -5.84
C LEU A 142 3.29 25.86 -5.89
N ARG A 143 4.15 24.93 -5.44
CA ARG A 143 5.61 25.10 -5.43
C ARG A 143 6.28 25.08 -6.81
N SER A 144 5.57 24.65 -7.84
CA SER A 144 6.14 24.42 -9.17
C SER A 144 5.62 25.39 -10.24
N LEU A 145 4.72 26.30 -9.86
CA LEU A 145 4.25 27.39 -10.70
C LEU A 145 5.36 28.45 -10.90
N PRO A 146 5.41 29.14 -12.07
CA PRO A 146 6.33 30.24 -12.29
C PRO A 146 6.00 31.47 -11.44
N ARG A 147 7.00 32.33 -11.23
CA ARG A 147 6.89 33.55 -10.40
C ARG A 147 5.73 34.49 -10.75
N LYS A 148 5.25 34.45 -11.99
CA LYS A 148 4.07 35.22 -12.43
C LYS A 148 2.79 34.88 -11.64
N PHE A 149 2.79 33.77 -10.91
CA PHE A 149 1.69 33.33 -10.05
C PHE A 149 1.95 33.53 -8.54
N ASP A 150 3.10 34.09 -8.13
CA ASP A 150 3.50 34.18 -6.71
C ASP A 150 2.41 34.84 -5.85
N MET A 151 1.86 35.98 -6.28
CA MET A 151 0.79 36.68 -5.55
C MET A 151 -0.47 35.81 -5.36
N LYS A 152 -0.80 34.96 -6.35
CA LYS A 152 -1.94 34.04 -6.25
C LYS A 152 -1.63 32.86 -5.32
N VAL A 153 -0.40 32.35 -5.37
CA VAL A 153 0.05 31.27 -4.48
C VAL A 153 -0.01 31.72 -3.03
N THR A 154 0.53 32.89 -2.70
CA THR A 154 0.49 33.46 -1.35
C THR A 154 -0.94 33.61 -0.85
N ALA A 155 -1.85 34.16 -1.66
CA ALA A 155 -3.26 34.31 -1.27
C ALA A 155 -3.94 32.96 -0.98
N ILE A 156 -3.60 31.90 -1.72
CA ILE A 156 -4.15 30.55 -1.50
C ILE A 156 -3.57 29.94 -0.21
N GLU A 157 -2.27 30.09 0.02
CA GLU A 157 -1.61 29.58 1.23
C GLU A 157 -2.15 30.25 2.50
N GLU A 158 -2.39 31.57 2.46
CA GLU A 158 -3.00 32.35 3.55
C GLU A 158 -4.47 31.97 3.79
N ALA A 159 -5.24 31.73 2.73
CA ALA A 159 -6.67 31.40 2.84
C ALA A 159 -6.95 29.97 3.37
N HIS A 160 -5.97 29.07 3.28
CA HIS A 160 -6.13 27.67 3.67
C HIS A 160 -5.23 27.21 4.81
N ASP A 161 -4.52 28.14 5.47
CA ASP A 161 -3.67 27.90 6.64
C ASP A 161 -2.82 26.64 6.48
N ILE A 162 -2.15 26.51 5.32
CA ILE A 162 -1.39 25.31 4.95
C ILE A 162 -0.06 25.23 5.73
N THR A 163 0.18 26.18 6.65
CA THR A 163 1.42 26.40 7.39
C THR A 163 1.40 25.97 8.86
N THR A 164 0.36 25.27 9.34
CA THR A 164 0.35 24.70 10.70
C THR A 164 0.50 23.18 10.70
#